data_AF-A0A354D4E1-F1
#
_entry.id   AF-A0A354D4E1-F1
#
_cell.length_a   1.000
_cell.length_b   1.000
_cell.length_c   1.000
_cell.angle_alpha   90.00
_cell.angle_beta   90.00
_cell.angle_gamma   90.00
#
_symmetry.space_group_name_H-M   'P 1'
#
loop_
_entity.id
_entity.type
_entity.pdbx_description
1 polymer ?
#
loop_
_entity_poly.entity_id
_entity_poly.type
_entity_poly.pdbx_seq_one_letter_code
_entity_poly.pdbx_strand_id
1 'polypeptide(L)' 'MGEELTLEECFSGLEEIIEKMQDTEVSLENSFVLYEQGMKMLKNCNQKIDAVEKKMLKMNEQGELEEF' A
#
# COMPACT_ATOMS: atom_id res chain seq x y z
N MET A 1 -10.35 6.34 -17.04
CA MET A 1 -9.10 5.63 -16.72
C MET A 1 -8.86 5.88 -15.26
N GLY A 2 -9.05 4.87 -14.40
CA GLY A 2 -8.75 5.03 -12.98
C GLY A 2 -7.25 4.93 -12.81
N GLU A 3 -6.60 6.01 -12.41
CA GLU A 3 -5.18 5.99 -12.07
C GLU A 3 -4.99 5.07 -10.85
N GLU A 4 -4.28 3.96 -11.04
CA GLU A 4 -3.96 3.05 -9.94
C GLU A 4 -2.89 3.70 -9.06
N LEU A 5 -3.29 4.16 -7.87
CA LEU A 5 -2.43 4.76 -6.82
C LEU A 5 -1.02 4.15 -6.78
N THR A 6 0.03 4.95 -6.95
CA THR A 6 1.42 4.48 -6.89
C THR A 6 1.77 3.94 -5.50
N LEU A 7 2.88 3.22 -5.36
CA LEU A 7 3.35 2.77 -4.03
C LEU A 7 3.61 3.97 -3.11
N GLU A 8 4.18 5.05 -3.64
CA GLU A 8 4.44 6.29 -2.89
C GLU A 8 3.15 6.93 -2.38
N GLU A 9 2.12 7.03 -3.24
CA GLU A 9 0.80 7.55 -2.83
C GLU A 9 0.13 6.64 -1.80
N CYS A 10 0.32 5.33 -1.95
CA CYS A 10 -0.15 4.33 -1.00
C CYS A 10 0.49 4.48 0.38
N PHE A 11 1.81 4.70 0.46
CA PHE A 11 2.50 4.97 1.73
C PHE A 11 2.11 6.33 2.31
N SER A 12 2.03 7.37 1.48
CA SER A 12 1.60 8.70 1.91
C SER A 12 0.20 8.69 2.52
N GLY A 13 -0.76 7.96 1.91
CA GLY A 13 -2.10 7.86 2.45
C GLY A 13 -2.18 7.00 3.72
N LEU A 14 -1.31 5.99 3.87
CA LEU A 14 -1.19 5.25 5.13
C LEU A 14 -0.66 6.13 6.26
N GLU A 15 0.33 6.98 5.99
CA GLU A 15 0.84 7.96 6.96
C GLU A 15 -0.25 8.95 7.38
N GLU A 16 -1.04 9.47 6.43
CA GLU A 16 -2.19 10.33 6.77
C GLU A 16 -3.23 9.63 7.64
N ILE A 17 -3.51 8.35 7.39
CA ILE A 17 -4.45 7.57 8.20
C ILE A 17 -3.90 7.41 9.62
N ILE A 18 -2.61 7.11 9.76
CA ILE A 18 -1.95 6.98 11.07
C ILE A 18 -1.98 8.32 11.82
N GLU A 19 -1.71 9.44 11.14
CA GLU A 19 -1.77 10.77 11.73
C GLU A 19 -3.18 11.09 12.25
N LYS A 20 -4.21 10.84 11.43
CA LYS A 20 -5.63 11.02 11.83
C LYS A 20 -6.04 10.10 12.98
N MET A 21 -5.46 8.90 13.09
CA MET A 21 -5.71 7.99 14.21
C MET A 21 -5.00 8.39 15.50
N GLN A 22 -3.92 9.17 15.42
CA GLN A 22 -3.19 9.70 16.57
C GLN A 22 -3.80 10.99 17.13
N ASP A 23 -4.67 11.64 16.36
CA ASP A 23 -5.39 12.82 16.79
C ASP A 23 -6.30 12.51 17.99
N THR A 24 -6.15 13.29 19.05
CA THR A 24 -6.93 13.18 20.29
C THR A 24 -8.42 13.52 20.12
N GLU A 25 -8.79 14.19 19.03
CA GLU A 25 -10.17 14.54 18.69
C GLU A 25 -10.90 13.43 17.90
N VAL A 26 -10.17 12.40 17.46
CA VAL A 26 -10.77 11.29 16.71
C VAL A 26 -11.62 10.41 17.62
N SER A 27 -12.88 10.19 17.26
CA SER A 27 -13.74 9.28 18.00
C SER A 27 -13.35 7.82 17.75
N LEU A 28 -13.63 6.94 18.71
CA LEU A 28 -13.38 5.50 18.58
C LEU A 28 -14.04 4.91 17.33
N GLU A 29 -15.26 5.33 17.01
CA GLU A 29 -15.98 4.90 15.79
C GLU A 29 -15.23 5.34 14.52
N ASN A 30 -14.73 6.58 14.48
CA ASN A 30 -13.92 7.06 13.37
C ASN A 30 -12.56 6.34 13.30
N SER A 31 -11.95 5.97 14.43
CA SER A 31 -10.74 5.15 14.45
C SER A 31 -10.96 3.79 13.79
N PHE A 32 -12.12 3.16 13.97
CA PHE A 32 -12.44 1.90 13.28
C PHE A 32 -12.56 2.08 11.77
N VAL A 33 -13.18 3.19 11.33
CA VAL A 33 -13.29 3.50 9.89
C VAL A 33 -11.90 3.76 9.29
N LEU A 34 -11.07 4.55 9.96
CA LEU A 34 -9.69 4.83 9.54
C LEU A 34 -8.85 3.55 9.49
N TYR A 35 -9.00 2.67 10.49
CA TYR A 35 -8.33 1.38 10.52
C TYR A 35 -8.74 0.50 9.34
N GLU A 36 -10.04 0.39 9.03
CA GLU A 36 -10.52 -0.38 7.87
C GLU A 36 -9.97 0.18 6.56
N GLN A 37 -9.94 1.51 6.41
CA GLN A 37 -9.36 2.19 5.26
C GLN A 37 -7.85 1.89 5.14
N GLY A 38 -7.11 1.97 6.24
CA GLY A 38 -5.68 1.66 6.28
C GLY A 38 -5.41 0.21 5.89
N MET A 39 -6.21 -0.74 6.40
CA MET A 39 -6.08 -2.15 6.02
C MET A 39 -6.36 -2.41 4.54
N LYS A 40 -7.35 -1.72 3.96
CA LYS A 40 -7.63 -1.80 2.52
C LYS A 40 -6.47 -1.24 1.68
N MET A 41 -5.92 -0.09 2.08
CA MET A 41 -4.76 0.49 1.41
C MET A 41 -3.54 -0.42 1.51
N LEU A 42 -3.22 -0.92 2.70
CA LEU A 42 -2.10 -1.82 2.92
C LEU A 42 -2.21 -3.10 2.08
N LYS A 43 -3.42 -3.65 1.94
CA LYS A 43 -3.67 -4.80 1.07
C LYS A 43 -3.35 -4.49 -0.39
N ASN A 44 -3.71 -3.30 -0.87
CA ASN A 44 -3.39 -2.87 -2.23
C ASN A 44 -1.87 -2.69 -2.42
N CYS A 45 -1.18 -2.11 -1.44
CA CYS A 45 0.30 -2.00 -1.46
C CYS A 45 0.95 -3.37 -1.62
N ASN A 46 0.55 -4.33 -0.77
CA ASN A 46 1.10 -5.68 -0.79
C ASN A 46 0.86 -6.38 -2.13
N GLN A 47 -0.33 -6.20 -2.73
CA GLN A 47 -0.62 -6.76 -4.05
C GLN A 47 0.26 -6.17 -5.15
N LYS A 48 0.57 -4.86 -5.08
CA LYS A 48 1.48 -4.22 -6.02
C LYS A 48 2.91 -4.72 -5.88
N ILE A 49 3.39 -4.86 -4.64
CA ILE A 49 4.74 -5.39 -4.35
C ILE A 49 4.85 -6.82 -4.89
N ASP A 50 3.90 -7.70 -4.55
CA ASP A 50 3.85 -9.08 -5.04
C ASP A 50 3.79 -9.16 -6.57
N ALA A 51 3.06 -8.25 -7.23
CA ALA A 51 3.03 -8.18 -8.68
C ALA A 51 4.38 -7.76 -9.29
N VAL A 52 5.12 -6.86 -8.64
CA VAL A 52 6.47 -6.46 -9.05
C VAL A 52 7.46 -7.60 -8.81
N GLU A 53 7.43 -8.25 -7.65
CA GLU A 53 8.26 -9.43 -7.34
C GLU A 53 8.03 -10.56 -8.35
N LYS A 54 6.77 -10.87 -8.68
CA LYS A 54 6.44 -11.88 -9.70
C LYS A 54 6.94 -11.50 -11.10
N LYS A 55 6.90 -10.21 -11.46
CA LYS A 55 7.47 -9.73 -12.73
C LYS A 55 8.98 -9.88 -12.75
N MET A 56 9.67 -9.60 -11.64
CA MET A 56 11.11 -9.84 -11.51
C MET A 56 11.43 -11.33 -11.61
N LEU A 57 10.73 -12.20 -10.87
CA LEU A 57 10.94 -13.66 -10.92
C LEU A 57 10.76 -14.25 -12.33
N LYS A 58 9.77 -13.76 -13.09
CA LYS A 58 9.58 -14.18 -14.49
C LYS A 58 10.71 -13.72 -15.42
N MET A 59 11.34 -12.57 -15.15
CA MET A 59 12.54 -12.15 -15.88
C MET A 59 13.73 -13.08 -15.58
N ASN A 60 13.80 -13.62 -14.36
CA ASN A 60 14.86 -14.52 -13.93
C ASN A 60 14.79 -15.92 -14.60
N GLU A 61 13.61 -16.38 -15.06
CA GLU A 61 13.45 -17.69 -15.72
C GLU A 61 13.81 -17.70 -17.23
N GLN A 62 13.97 -16.54 -17.87
CA GLN A 62 14.15 -16.44 -19.34
C GLN A 62 15.27 -15.50 -19.82
N GLY A 63 16.05 -14.91 -18.91
CA GLY A 63 17.33 -14.27 -19.25
C GLY A 63 17.31 -12.74 -19.14
N GLU A 64 17.61 -12.28 -17.92
CA GLU A 64 18.01 -10.92 -17.50
C GLU A 64 16.85 -9.98 -17.11
N LEU A 65 16.90 -9.16 -16.05
CA LEU A 65 17.96 -8.72 -15.13
C LEU A 65 17.81 -9.32 -13.72
N GLU A 66 18.95 -9.71 -13.13
CA GLU A 66 19.10 -10.17 -11.75
C GLU A 66 19.63 -9.05 -10.84
N GLU A 67 18.96 -8.92 -9.69
CA GLU A 67 19.32 -8.32 -8.38
C GLU A 67 19.73 -6.84 -8.23
N PHE A 68 19.31 -6.31 -7.07
CA PHE A 68 19.87 -5.16 -6.38
C PHE A 68 21.21 -5.52 -5.72
#